data_AF-A0A965D0T2-F1
#
_entry.id   AF-A0A965D0T2-F1
#
_cell.length_a   1.000
_cell.length_b   1.000
_cell.length_c   1.000
_cell.angle_alpha   90.00
_cell.angle_beta   90.00
_cell.angle_gamma   90.00
#
_symmetry.space_group_name_H-M   'P 1'
#
loop_
_entity.id
_entity.type
_entity.pdbx_description
1 polymer ?
#
loop_
_entity_poly.entity_id
_entity_poly.type
_entity_poly.pdbx_seq_one_letter_code
_entity_poly.pdbx_strand_id
1 'polypeptide(L)'
;AKPVFIRDYGIDGQQPGATGQPPFELHGMISMGPQKNRIYMGHGNNKFGILQIVDREKLLNGPKEVTRENLNYPQVSRLDFPTNSGAHTVLPLLDMEIEHFKKSQNSKRDFIVAVNESINDECREANQQVWFIDISQETRPFGVANWTVKEASGKFCDRGERFGAHAPQENMTPIFHKKILFVTWFSAGLRALDVRNPYEPKEIAYYIPAITADTKADPTCLRRRSAATCKIAIQTNNVEVDDRGYIYIVDRADTGLHILDLTGSARELASYPQK
;
A
#
# COMPACT_ATOMS: atom_id res chain seq x y z
N ALA A 1 2.53 -32.62 -5.02
CA ALA A 1 3.14 -32.04 -3.81
C ALA A 1 2.04 -31.61 -2.85
N LYS A 2 2.26 -31.63 -1.52
CA LYS A 2 1.30 -31.15 -0.51
C LYS A 2 1.97 -30.03 0.30
N PRO A 3 1.36 -28.84 0.41
CA PRO A 3 1.84 -27.82 1.34
C PRO A 3 1.93 -28.39 2.77
N VAL A 4 2.95 -28.00 3.52
CA VAL A 4 3.15 -28.40 4.91
C VAL A 4 3.02 -27.16 5.78
N PHE A 5 2.20 -27.27 6.83
CA PHE A 5 2.06 -26.22 7.83
C PHE A 5 3.37 -26.03 8.61
N ILE A 6 3.81 -24.78 8.77
CA ILE A 6 5.05 -24.45 9.51
C ILE A 6 4.74 -23.86 10.88
N ARG A 7 3.91 -22.81 10.95
CA ARG A 7 3.53 -22.09 12.16
C ARG A 7 2.34 -21.14 11.90
N ASP A 8 1.71 -20.71 12.99
CA ASP A 8 0.91 -19.49 13.03
C ASP A 8 1.78 -18.30 13.48
N TYR A 9 1.42 -17.09 13.03
CA TYR A 9 2.10 -15.85 13.42
C TYR A 9 1.12 -14.66 13.42
N GLY A 10 1.36 -13.71 14.31
CA GLY A 10 0.57 -12.50 14.49
C GLY A 10 1.32 -11.49 15.36
N ILE A 11 0.60 -10.52 15.92
CA ILE A 11 1.14 -9.51 16.84
C ILE A 11 0.79 -9.89 18.28
N ASP A 12 1.66 -9.52 19.23
CA ASP A 12 1.35 -9.57 20.66
C ASP A 12 -0.02 -8.93 20.96
N GLY A 13 -0.89 -9.70 21.61
CA GLY A 13 -2.31 -9.42 21.81
C GLY A 13 -3.23 -10.33 21.00
N GLN A 14 -2.71 -11.08 20.03
CA GLN A 14 -3.47 -12.06 19.22
C GLN A 14 -3.26 -13.52 19.66
N GLN A 15 -2.34 -13.78 20.60
CA GLN A 15 -2.10 -15.11 21.16
C GLN A 15 -3.29 -15.64 21.98
N PRO A 16 -3.45 -16.98 22.10
CA PRO A 16 -4.42 -17.58 23.02
C PRO A 16 -4.26 -17.06 24.46
N GLY A 17 -5.38 -16.70 25.08
CA GLY A 17 -5.41 -16.18 26.45
C GLY A 17 -4.99 -14.71 26.61
N ALA A 18 -4.70 -14.00 25.50
CA ALA A 18 -4.52 -12.55 25.56
C ALA A 18 -5.80 -11.83 26.03
N THR A 19 -5.62 -10.73 26.75
CA THR A 19 -6.71 -9.87 27.26
C THR A 19 -6.64 -8.49 26.61
N GLY A 20 -7.79 -7.81 26.51
CA GLY A 20 -7.90 -6.49 25.86
C GLY A 20 -8.35 -6.58 24.39
N GLN A 21 -8.32 -5.44 23.70
CA GLN A 21 -8.66 -5.38 22.27
C GLN A 21 -7.47 -5.92 21.46
N PRO A 22 -7.66 -6.97 20.64
CA PRO A 22 -6.59 -7.49 19.83
C PRO A 22 -6.14 -6.45 18.79
N PRO A 23 -4.83 -6.40 18.45
CA PRO A 23 -4.34 -5.70 17.28
C PRO A 23 -5.11 -6.12 16.02
N PHE A 24 -5.22 -5.20 15.06
CA PHE A 24 -5.89 -5.46 13.79
C PHE A 24 -5.15 -6.53 12.98
N GLU A 25 -5.91 -7.19 12.12
CA GLU A 25 -5.44 -8.29 11.27
C GLU A 25 -4.33 -7.86 10.32
N LEU A 26 -3.43 -8.81 10.03
CA LEU A 26 -2.45 -8.70 8.97
C LEU A 26 -3.18 -8.59 7.63
N HIS A 27 -2.88 -7.55 6.86
CA HIS A 27 -3.47 -7.36 5.54
C HIS A 27 -2.53 -7.84 4.42
N GLY A 28 -1.25 -7.50 4.50
CA GLY A 28 -0.26 -7.87 3.48
C GLY A 28 1.15 -8.04 4.04
N MET A 29 1.94 -8.88 3.38
CA MET A 29 3.36 -9.08 3.69
C MET A 29 4.21 -9.09 2.42
N ILE A 30 5.39 -8.47 2.47
CA ILE A 30 6.37 -8.51 1.38
C ILE A 30 7.67 -9.09 1.92
N SER A 31 8.09 -10.23 1.36
CA SER A 31 9.37 -10.86 1.69
C SER A 31 10.46 -10.41 0.72
N MET A 32 11.59 -9.95 1.25
CA MET A 32 12.77 -9.59 0.45
C MET A 32 13.70 -10.78 0.14
N GLY A 33 13.21 -11.99 0.38
CA GLY A 33 13.96 -13.22 0.17
C GLY A 33 15.06 -13.47 1.21
N PRO A 34 15.79 -14.59 1.07
CA PRO A 34 16.77 -15.04 2.07
C PRO A 34 18.00 -14.13 2.18
N GLN A 35 18.41 -13.48 1.09
CA GLN A 35 19.61 -12.62 1.09
C GLN A 35 19.43 -11.37 1.95
N LYS A 36 18.27 -10.71 1.86
CA LYS A 36 17.96 -9.54 2.70
C LYS A 36 17.43 -9.93 4.08
N ASN A 37 16.90 -11.15 4.25
CA ASN A 37 16.39 -11.67 5.52
C ASN A 37 15.35 -10.75 6.21
N ARG A 38 14.46 -10.14 5.42
CA ARG A 38 13.41 -9.26 5.91
C ARG A 38 12.05 -9.59 5.34
N ILE A 39 11.03 -9.42 6.17
CA ILE A 39 9.62 -9.36 5.79
C ILE A 39 9.07 -8.06 6.35
N TYR A 40 8.36 -7.30 5.51
CA TYR A 40 7.63 -6.11 5.91
C TYR A 40 6.14 -6.45 5.92
N MET A 41 5.47 -6.17 7.04
CA MET A 41 4.08 -6.53 7.26
C MET A 41 3.25 -5.29 7.60
N GLY A 42 2.10 -5.17 6.94
CA GLY A 42 1.11 -4.14 7.20
C GLY A 42 -0.12 -4.75 7.88
N HIS A 43 -0.48 -4.22 9.04
CA HIS A 43 -1.66 -4.65 9.81
C HIS A 43 -2.64 -3.51 9.96
N GLY A 44 -3.93 -3.80 9.92
CA GLY A 44 -5.02 -2.81 10.00
C GLY A 44 -5.12 -1.95 8.74
N ASN A 45 -6.20 -2.08 7.99
CA ASN A 45 -6.32 -1.46 6.67
C ASN A 45 -6.64 0.05 6.68
N ASN A 46 -7.57 0.49 7.54
CA ASN A 46 -8.11 1.86 7.61
C ASN A 46 -7.80 2.57 8.94
N LYS A 47 -7.56 1.80 10.00
CA LYS A 47 -7.44 2.30 11.38
C LYS A 47 -6.49 1.42 12.17
N PHE A 48 -5.86 2.01 13.18
CA PHE A 48 -4.89 1.35 14.06
C PHE A 48 -3.80 0.61 13.26
N GLY A 49 -3.30 1.25 12.20
CA GLY A 49 -2.29 0.69 11.32
C GLY A 49 -1.01 0.36 12.06
N ILE A 50 -0.39 -0.77 11.71
CA ILE A 50 0.90 -1.18 12.25
C ILE A 50 1.79 -1.59 11.09
N LEU A 51 2.94 -0.93 10.98
CA LEU A 51 4.06 -1.41 10.18
C LEU A 51 4.95 -2.27 11.09
N GLN A 52 5.21 -3.51 10.68
CA GLN A 52 6.11 -4.42 11.39
C GLN A 52 7.26 -4.86 10.47
N ILE A 53 8.49 -4.79 10.99
CA ILE A 53 9.69 -5.32 10.33
C ILE A 53 10.07 -6.62 11.01
N VAL A 54 10.14 -7.70 10.25
CA VAL A 54 10.32 -9.06 10.77
C VAL A 54 11.57 -9.70 10.15
N ASP A 55 12.37 -10.35 11.00
CA ASP A 55 13.48 -11.20 10.59
C ASP A 55 12.95 -12.54 10.06
N ARG A 56 13.23 -12.82 8.78
CA ARG A 56 12.65 -13.96 8.07
C ARG A 56 13.13 -15.31 8.62
N GLU A 57 14.42 -15.44 8.88
CA GLU A 57 15.00 -16.68 9.39
C GLU A 57 14.49 -16.98 10.81
N LYS A 58 14.40 -15.96 11.68
CA LYS A 58 13.78 -16.13 13.00
C LYS A 58 12.29 -16.49 12.90
N LEU A 59 11.55 -15.92 11.95
CA LEU A 59 10.14 -16.25 11.75
C LEU A 59 9.97 -17.72 11.34
N LEU A 60 10.79 -18.19 10.40
CA LEU A 60 10.66 -19.54 9.84
C LEU A 60 11.20 -20.64 10.77
N ASN A 61 12.30 -20.37 11.48
CA ASN A 61 13.05 -21.39 12.22
C ASN A 61 13.01 -21.22 13.75
N GLY A 62 12.45 -20.11 14.24
CA GLY A 62 12.30 -19.86 15.67
C GLY A 62 11.20 -20.70 16.34
N PRO A 63 11.01 -20.52 17.66
CA PRO A 63 9.94 -21.16 18.42
C PRO A 63 8.56 -20.93 17.79
N LYS A 64 7.72 -21.98 17.75
CA LYS A 64 6.49 -22.02 16.94
C LYS A 64 5.21 -21.82 17.74
N GLU A 65 5.28 -22.05 19.04
CA GLU A 65 4.17 -21.87 19.97
C GLU A 65 3.73 -20.40 19.94
N VAL A 66 2.43 -20.15 19.87
CA VAL A 66 1.88 -18.78 19.78
C VAL A 66 1.85 -18.16 21.19
N THR A 67 3.03 -17.83 21.72
CA THR A 67 3.19 -17.10 22.99
C THR A 67 3.56 -15.65 22.73
N ARG A 68 3.34 -14.78 23.71
CA ARG A 68 3.78 -13.36 23.66
C ARG A 68 5.26 -13.23 23.28
N GLU A 69 6.12 -14.04 23.88
CA GLU A 69 7.56 -14.02 23.63
C GLU A 69 7.88 -14.46 22.19
N ASN A 70 7.26 -15.55 21.73
CA ASN A 70 7.52 -16.12 20.40
C ASN A 70 6.99 -15.24 19.26
N LEU A 71 5.88 -14.51 19.49
CA LEU A 71 5.38 -13.52 18.53
C LEU A 71 6.32 -12.32 18.37
N ASN A 72 6.95 -11.90 19.47
CA ASN A 72 7.92 -10.80 19.47
C ASN A 72 9.33 -11.24 19.02
N TYR A 73 9.68 -12.52 19.15
CA TYR A 73 11.02 -13.05 18.84
C TYR A 73 11.55 -12.69 17.43
N PRO A 74 10.76 -12.81 16.34
CA PRO A 74 11.23 -12.42 15.02
C PRO A 74 11.01 -10.94 14.69
N GLN A 75 10.35 -10.16 15.55
CA GLN A 75 10.11 -8.74 15.31
C GLN A 75 11.40 -7.93 15.50
N VAL A 76 11.88 -7.29 14.44
CA VAL A 76 13.01 -6.35 14.49
C VAL A 76 12.54 -5.02 15.07
N SER A 77 11.41 -4.51 14.56
CA SER A 77 10.80 -3.28 15.03
C SER A 77 9.34 -3.17 14.58
N ARG A 78 8.68 -2.12 15.09
CA ARG A 78 7.28 -1.81 14.84
C ARG A 78 7.10 -0.30 14.84
N LEU A 79 6.23 0.21 13.97
CA LEU A 79 5.72 1.58 13.99
C LEU A 79 4.20 1.55 14.01
N ASP A 80 3.62 2.17 15.04
CA ASP A 80 2.17 2.35 15.17
C ASP A 80 1.72 3.66 14.53
N PHE A 81 0.71 3.56 13.66
CA PHE A 81 0.08 4.72 13.05
C PHE A 81 -0.94 5.33 14.02
N PRO A 82 -1.32 6.61 13.80
CA PRO A 82 -2.49 7.18 14.45
C PRO A 82 -3.71 6.28 14.32
N THR A 83 -4.60 6.31 15.31
CA THR A 83 -5.76 5.40 15.38
C THR A 83 -6.70 5.48 14.19
N ASN A 84 -6.64 6.57 13.41
CA ASN A 84 -7.46 6.83 12.23
C ASN A 84 -6.71 6.58 10.89
N SER A 85 -5.53 5.98 10.94
CA SER A 85 -4.73 5.62 9.76
C SER A 85 -4.42 4.13 9.78
N GLY A 86 -4.41 3.50 8.61
CA GLY A 86 -4.06 2.10 8.44
C GLY A 86 -2.65 1.87 7.88
N ALA A 87 -2.35 0.60 7.63
CA ALA A 87 -1.18 0.09 6.92
C ALA A 87 -1.62 -1.12 6.06
N HIS A 88 -2.57 -0.90 5.13
CA HIS A 88 -3.14 -1.92 4.24
C HIS A 88 -2.06 -2.63 3.42
N THR A 89 -1.15 -1.88 2.79
CA THR A 89 0.01 -2.45 2.10
C THR A 89 1.27 -1.70 2.48
N VAL A 90 2.37 -2.40 2.75
CA VAL A 90 3.68 -1.81 3.01
C VAL A 90 4.67 -2.26 1.96
N LEU A 91 5.15 -1.32 1.14
CA LEU A 91 6.07 -1.58 0.02
C LEU A 91 7.47 -1.06 0.35
N PRO A 92 8.51 -1.90 0.39
CA PRO A 92 9.87 -1.44 0.64
C PRO A 92 10.48 -0.77 -0.59
N LEU A 93 11.11 0.38 -0.37
CA LEU A 93 11.99 1.09 -1.30
C LEU A 93 13.39 1.13 -0.68
N LEU A 94 14.12 0.03 -0.83
CA LEU A 94 15.46 -0.13 -0.24
C LEU A 94 16.54 0.44 -1.15
N ASP A 95 17.71 0.76 -0.60
CA ASP A 95 18.88 1.23 -1.33
C ASP A 95 18.52 2.39 -2.27
N MET A 96 17.73 3.36 -1.80
CA MET A 96 17.35 4.57 -2.53
C MET A 96 18.50 5.56 -2.51
N GLU A 97 18.93 6.00 -3.70
CA GLU A 97 19.93 7.07 -3.82
C GLU A 97 19.23 8.43 -3.78
N ILE A 98 19.46 9.20 -2.72
CA ILE A 98 18.84 10.51 -2.56
C ILE A 98 19.77 11.56 -3.16
N GLU A 99 19.35 12.15 -4.29
CA GLU A 99 20.17 13.11 -5.06
C GLU A 99 20.71 14.25 -4.21
N HIS A 100 19.89 14.80 -3.31
CA HIS A 100 20.29 15.89 -2.41
C HIS A 100 21.33 15.46 -1.37
N PHE A 101 21.45 14.16 -1.10
CA PHE A 101 22.39 13.58 -0.16
C PHE A 101 23.60 12.94 -0.84
N LYS A 102 23.78 13.07 -2.17
CA LYS A 102 24.86 12.39 -2.92
C LYS A 102 26.28 12.66 -2.40
N LYS A 103 26.50 13.80 -1.75
CA LYS A 103 27.79 14.17 -1.13
C LYS A 103 27.97 13.64 0.30
N SER A 104 26.89 13.13 0.91
CA SER A 104 26.89 12.56 2.25
C SER A 104 27.40 11.12 2.21
N GLN A 105 28.10 10.68 3.26
CA GLN A 105 28.41 9.26 3.49
C GLN A 105 27.14 8.41 3.68
N ASN A 106 26.02 9.09 3.91
CA ASN A 106 24.69 8.55 4.15
C ASN A 106 23.75 8.83 2.95
N SER A 107 24.27 8.78 1.73
CA SER A 107 23.53 9.09 0.50
C SER A 107 22.47 8.05 0.13
N LYS A 108 22.66 6.81 0.60
CA LYS A 108 21.68 5.72 0.47
C LYS A 108 20.79 5.66 1.69
N ARG A 109 19.51 5.44 1.43
CA ARG A 109 18.44 5.37 2.42
C ARG A 109 17.49 4.23 2.10
N ASP A 110 16.93 3.65 3.14
CA ASP A 110 15.89 2.65 3.02
C ASP A 110 14.56 3.25 3.46
N PHE A 111 13.51 3.02 2.69
CA PHE A 111 12.16 3.48 3.02
C PHE A 111 11.15 2.35 2.92
N ILE A 112 10.02 2.56 3.58
CA ILE A 112 8.79 1.83 3.36
C ILE A 112 7.72 2.83 2.95
N VAL A 113 6.94 2.47 1.94
CA VAL A 113 5.71 3.17 1.60
C VAL A 113 4.54 2.40 2.18
N ALA A 114 3.83 2.99 3.14
CA ALA A 114 2.60 2.42 3.68
C ALA A 114 1.39 3.07 2.99
N VAL A 115 0.60 2.25 2.29
CA VAL A 115 -0.66 2.65 1.66
C VAL A 115 -1.81 2.24 2.57
N ASN A 116 -2.71 3.16 2.84
CA ASN A 116 -3.91 2.95 3.65
C ASN A 116 -5.09 2.51 2.77
N GLU A 117 -6.18 2.00 3.36
CA GLU A 117 -7.42 1.67 2.64
C GLU A 117 -8.60 2.52 3.15
N SER A 118 -9.28 3.18 2.21
CA SER A 118 -10.62 3.71 2.47
C SER A 118 -11.69 2.63 2.44
N ILE A 119 -12.56 2.62 3.45
CA ILE A 119 -13.60 1.59 3.64
C ILE A 119 -15.03 2.16 3.72
N ASN A 120 -15.15 3.49 3.81
CA ASN A 120 -16.42 4.19 3.89
C ASN A 120 -16.66 5.09 2.70
N ASP A 121 -17.94 5.18 2.31
CA ASP A 121 -18.37 6.00 1.19
C ASP A 121 -18.52 7.46 1.63
N GLU A 122 -18.32 8.38 0.68
CA GLU A 122 -18.61 9.81 0.85
C GLU A 122 -17.79 10.45 1.98
N CYS A 123 -16.54 10.00 2.15
CA CYS A 123 -15.56 10.60 3.07
C CYS A 123 -16.01 10.65 4.54
N ARG A 124 -16.80 9.67 4.99
CA ARG A 124 -17.27 9.57 6.38
C ARG A 124 -16.25 8.99 7.35
N GLU A 125 -14.98 9.05 6.98
CA GLU A 125 -13.85 8.54 7.74
C GLU A 125 -12.67 9.49 7.59
N ALA A 126 -11.61 9.27 8.36
CA ALA A 126 -10.38 10.01 8.16
C ALA A 126 -9.82 9.71 6.76
N ASN A 127 -9.34 10.74 6.07
CA ASN A 127 -8.75 10.60 4.75
C ASN A 127 -7.57 9.62 4.80
N GLN A 128 -7.68 8.52 4.06
CA GLN A 128 -6.66 7.50 3.96
C GLN A 128 -5.62 7.89 2.91
N GLN A 129 -4.34 7.76 3.29
CA GLN A 129 -3.22 8.38 2.57
C GLN A 129 -2.11 7.37 2.24
N VAL A 130 -1.10 7.84 1.53
CA VAL A 130 0.19 7.16 1.37
C VAL A 130 1.18 7.80 2.33
N TRP A 131 1.92 6.99 3.07
CA TRP A 131 2.94 7.43 4.03
C TRP A 131 4.31 6.90 3.63
N PHE A 132 5.33 7.73 3.77
CA PHE A 132 6.73 7.38 3.53
C PHE A 132 7.46 7.33 4.87
N ILE A 133 8.07 6.19 5.17
CA ILE A 133 8.74 5.91 6.44
C ILE A 133 10.20 5.61 6.14
N ASP A 134 11.12 6.36 6.74
CA ASP A 134 12.55 6.09 6.70
C ASP A 134 12.85 4.93 7.67
N ILE A 135 13.48 3.88 7.13
CA ILE A 135 13.90 2.67 7.85
C ILE A 135 15.39 2.41 7.68
N SER A 136 16.18 3.42 7.31
CA SER A 136 17.64 3.32 7.19
C SER A 136 18.30 2.85 8.50
N GLN A 137 17.63 3.10 9.63
CA GLN A 137 17.84 2.37 10.87
C GLN A 137 16.58 1.53 11.17
N GLU A 138 16.60 0.25 10.84
CA GLU A 138 15.42 -0.63 10.94
C GLU A 138 14.82 -0.68 12.35
N THR A 139 15.60 -0.46 13.40
CA THR A 139 15.13 -0.45 14.79
C THR A 139 14.42 0.84 15.20
N ARG A 140 14.42 1.87 14.34
CA ARG A 140 13.85 3.20 14.58
C ARG A 140 13.15 3.76 13.34
N PRO A 141 12.08 3.10 12.85
CA PRO A 141 11.28 3.61 11.74
C PRO A 141 10.72 5.00 12.07
N PHE A 142 10.77 5.92 11.11
CA PHE A 142 10.27 7.29 11.30
C PHE A 142 9.53 7.80 10.06
N GLY A 143 8.32 8.36 10.26
CA GLY A 143 7.53 8.95 9.17
C GLY A 143 8.14 10.26 8.68
N VAL A 144 8.40 10.36 7.38
CA VAL A 144 9.10 11.51 6.77
C VAL A 144 8.25 12.31 5.78
N ALA A 145 7.25 11.68 5.17
CA ALA A 145 6.31 12.36 4.26
C ALA A 145 4.98 11.61 4.16
N ASN A 146 3.98 12.28 3.62
CA ASN A 146 2.73 11.68 3.17
C ASN A 146 2.30 12.28 1.83
N TRP A 147 1.36 11.60 1.16
CA TRP A 147 0.73 12.09 -0.06
C TRP A 147 -0.76 11.72 -0.09
N THR A 148 -1.57 12.63 -0.63
CA THR A 148 -3.02 12.43 -0.80
C THR A 148 -3.57 13.19 -2.00
N VAL A 149 -4.61 12.63 -2.62
CA VAL A 149 -5.41 13.34 -3.64
C VAL A 149 -6.24 14.43 -2.93
N LYS A 150 -6.19 15.66 -3.45
CA LYS A 150 -7.07 16.73 -2.95
C LYS A 150 -8.51 16.44 -3.36
N GLU A 151 -9.37 16.20 -2.38
CA GLU A 151 -10.81 15.99 -2.56
C GLU A 151 -11.43 16.99 -3.57
N ALA A 152 -11.19 18.28 -3.33
CA ALA A 152 -11.76 19.38 -4.12
C ALA A 152 -11.34 19.39 -5.60
N SER A 153 -10.29 18.64 -5.99
CA SER A 153 -9.86 18.55 -7.39
C SER A 153 -10.83 17.77 -8.28
N GLY A 154 -11.69 16.93 -7.69
CA GLY A 154 -12.68 16.16 -8.42
C GLY A 154 -14.07 16.13 -7.78
N LYS A 155 -14.26 16.84 -6.65
CA LYS A 155 -15.46 16.73 -5.79
C LYS A 155 -15.75 15.28 -5.40
N PHE A 156 -14.69 14.56 -5.01
CA PHE A 156 -14.73 13.12 -4.88
C PHE A 156 -15.64 12.64 -3.75
N CYS A 157 -15.84 13.43 -2.68
CA CYS A 157 -16.82 13.06 -1.65
C CYS A 157 -18.27 13.13 -2.17
N ASP A 158 -18.53 14.06 -3.10
CA ASP A 158 -19.88 14.25 -3.67
C ASP A 158 -20.22 13.20 -4.73
N ARG A 159 -19.21 12.72 -5.48
CA ARG A 159 -19.35 11.66 -6.50
C ARG A 159 -20.01 10.40 -5.95
N GLY A 160 -19.85 10.14 -4.66
CA GLY A 160 -20.33 8.92 -4.02
C GLY A 160 -19.31 7.80 -3.99
N GLU A 161 -19.70 6.71 -3.33
CA GLU A 161 -18.83 5.56 -3.07
C GLU A 161 -17.53 5.97 -2.36
N ARG A 162 -16.50 5.11 -2.37
CA ARG A 162 -15.26 5.36 -1.62
C ARG A 162 -14.37 6.38 -2.31
N PHE A 163 -13.72 7.20 -1.50
CA PHE A 163 -12.64 8.11 -1.90
C PHE A 163 -11.50 8.02 -0.89
N GLY A 164 -10.33 7.61 -1.35
CA GLY A 164 -9.12 7.46 -0.54
C GLY A 164 -8.19 6.42 -1.15
N ALA A 165 -7.00 6.28 -0.56
CA ALA A 165 -6.03 5.27 -0.97
C ALA A 165 -6.59 3.85 -0.85
N HIS A 166 -6.01 2.91 -1.62
CA HIS A 166 -6.26 1.49 -1.45
C HIS A 166 -5.00 0.64 -1.68
N ALA A 167 -4.68 0.26 -2.91
CA ALA A 167 -3.62 -0.70 -3.19
C ALA A 167 -2.53 -0.09 -4.10
N PRO A 168 -1.24 -0.23 -3.76
CA PRO A 168 -0.15 0.04 -4.68
C PRO A 168 0.05 -1.12 -5.66
N GLN A 169 0.92 -0.94 -6.65
CA GLN A 169 1.48 -2.09 -7.38
C GLN A 169 2.47 -2.85 -6.49
N GLU A 170 2.49 -4.18 -6.57
CA GLU A 170 3.40 -5.01 -5.77
C GLU A 170 4.57 -5.55 -6.61
N ASN A 171 4.42 -5.62 -7.95
CA ASN A 171 5.53 -5.95 -8.82
C ASN A 171 6.59 -4.84 -8.82
N MET A 172 7.82 -5.22 -8.43
CA MET A 172 8.99 -4.34 -8.37
C MET A 172 9.80 -4.33 -9.67
N THR A 173 9.13 -4.35 -10.81
CA THR A 173 9.77 -4.29 -12.14
C THR A 173 10.78 -3.13 -12.21
N PRO A 174 11.99 -3.36 -12.75
CA PRO A 174 13.02 -2.31 -12.85
C PRO A 174 12.60 -1.06 -13.64
N ILE A 175 11.57 -1.17 -14.47
CA ILE A 175 11.01 -0.06 -15.25
C ILE A 175 10.54 1.06 -14.32
N PHE A 176 9.78 0.71 -13.27
CA PHE A 176 9.13 1.67 -12.38
C PHE A 176 9.69 1.68 -10.96
N HIS A 177 10.24 0.56 -10.48
CA HIS A 177 10.71 0.43 -9.11
C HIS A 177 11.75 1.51 -8.76
N LYS A 178 11.62 2.09 -7.56
CA LYS A 178 12.37 3.27 -7.05
C LYS A 178 12.16 4.59 -7.79
N LYS A 179 11.28 4.62 -8.80
CA LYS A 179 11.04 5.81 -9.64
C LYS A 179 9.59 6.25 -9.57
N ILE A 180 8.68 5.35 -9.94
CA ILE A 180 7.25 5.62 -10.06
C ILE A 180 6.48 4.60 -9.22
N LEU A 181 5.70 5.09 -8.27
CA LEU A 181 4.74 4.32 -7.50
C LEU A 181 3.33 4.55 -8.08
N PHE A 182 2.64 3.46 -8.41
CA PHE A 182 1.25 3.47 -8.83
C PHE A 182 0.37 3.10 -7.64
N VAL A 183 -0.66 3.89 -7.37
CA VAL A 183 -1.59 3.65 -6.26
C VAL A 183 -3.01 3.83 -6.76
N THR A 184 -3.89 2.89 -6.43
CA THR A 184 -5.32 3.04 -6.68
C THR A 184 -5.97 3.92 -5.62
N TRP A 185 -6.99 4.67 -6.06
CA TRP A 185 -7.64 5.69 -5.25
C TRP A 185 -9.16 5.68 -5.41
N PHE A 186 -9.76 4.48 -5.48
CA PHE A 186 -11.21 4.27 -5.70
C PHE A 186 -11.77 5.23 -6.76
N SER A 187 -12.71 6.12 -6.39
CA SER A 187 -13.36 7.12 -7.26
C SER A 187 -12.43 8.15 -7.91
N ALA A 188 -11.18 8.21 -7.45
CA ALA A 188 -10.13 9.02 -8.03
C ALA A 188 -9.17 8.21 -8.92
N GLY A 189 -9.47 6.96 -9.24
CA GLY A 189 -8.79 6.17 -10.26
C GLY A 189 -7.36 5.76 -9.88
N LEU A 190 -6.50 5.67 -10.88
CA LEU A 190 -5.07 5.40 -10.74
C LEU A 190 -4.28 6.69 -10.51
N ARG A 191 -3.29 6.64 -9.62
CA ARG A 191 -2.36 7.73 -9.31
C ARG A 191 -0.92 7.26 -9.52
N ALA A 192 -0.11 8.04 -10.22
CA ALA A 192 1.32 7.77 -10.42
C ALA A 192 2.14 8.83 -9.68
N LEU A 193 2.97 8.38 -8.75
CA LEU A 193 3.82 9.22 -7.90
C LEU A 193 5.28 9.04 -8.27
N ASP A 194 6.00 10.13 -8.52
CA ASP A 194 7.46 10.15 -8.49
C ASP A 194 7.93 10.01 -7.05
N VAL A 195 8.65 8.93 -6.79
CA VAL A 195 9.15 8.54 -5.47
C VAL A 195 10.68 8.54 -5.39
N ARG A 196 11.37 9.10 -6.40
CA ARG A 196 12.84 9.23 -6.38
C ARG A 196 13.34 10.08 -5.20
N ASN A 197 12.50 10.99 -4.71
CA ASN A 197 12.68 11.66 -3.42
C ASN A 197 11.54 11.30 -2.47
N PRO A 198 11.69 10.25 -1.62
CA PRO A 198 10.66 9.83 -0.65
C PRO A 198 10.29 10.89 0.39
N TYR A 199 11.12 11.92 0.58
CA TYR A 199 10.81 13.07 1.46
C TYR A 199 9.82 14.05 0.81
N GLU A 200 9.69 14.03 -0.52
CA GLU A 200 8.82 14.94 -1.29
C GLU A 200 8.15 14.20 -2.47
N PRO A 201 7.27 13.22 -2.21
CA PRO A 201 6.56 12.49 -3.26
C PRO A 201 5.68 13.43 -4.09
N LYS A 202 5.65 13.25 -5.43
CA LYS A 202 4.91 14.14 -6.35
C LYS A 202 4.05 13.34 -7.32
N GLU A 203 2.79 13.72 -7.49
CA GLU A 203 1.96 13.15 -8.56
C GLU A 203 2.49 13.61 -9.92
N ILE A 204 2.68 12.67 -10.84
CA ILE A 204 3.19 12.91 -12.21
C ILE A 204 2.19 12.50 -13.29
N ALA A 205 1.20 11.66 -12.96
CA ALA A 205 0.11 11.28 -13.84
C ALA A 205 -1.05 10.70 -13.04
N TYR A 206 -2.24 10.70 -13.64
CA TYR A 206 -3.40 9.96 -13.15
C TYR A 206 -4.24 9.45 -14.32
N TYR A 207 -5.05 8.43 -14.05
CA TYR A 207 -6.07 7.95 -14.99
C TYR A 207 -7.34 7.61 -14.21
N ILE A 208 -8.45 8.25 -14.58
CA ILE A 208 -9.78 7.95 -14.03
C ILE A 208 -10.57 7.31 -15.16
N PRO A 209 -10.97 6.03 -15.06
CA PRO A 209 -11.84 5.41 -16.03
C PRO A 209 -13.11 6.22 -16.27
N ALA A 210 -13.63 6.19 -17.50
CA ALA A 210 -14.92 6.79 -17.79
C ALA A 210 -16.06 5.93 -17.20
N ILE A 211 -17.09 6.58 -16.69
CA ILE A 211 -18.37 5.91 -16.38
C ILE A 211 -19.04 5.55 -17.70
N THR A 212 -19.54 4.33 -17.79
CA THR A 212 -20.27 3.79 -18.95
C THR A 212 -21.67 3.35 -18.53
N ALA A 213 -22.49 2.92 -19.50
CA ALA A 213 -23.81 2.36 -19.19
C ALA A 213 -23.74 1.06 -18.36
N ASP A 214 -22.60 0.37 -18.38
CA ASP A 214 -22.37 -0.86 -17.63
C ASP A 214 -21.81 -0.63 -16.22
N THR A 215 -21.41 0.61 -15.90
CA THR A 215 -20.93 0.95 -14.56
C THR A 215 -22.07 0.87 -13.56
N LYS A 216 -21.89 0.07 -12.51
CA LYS A 216 -22.89 -0.12 -11.44
C LYS A 216 -22.45 0.54 -10.15
N ALA A 217 -23.39 0.67 -9.22
CA ALA A 217 -23.04 0.97 -7.83
C ALA A 217 -22.07 -0.07 -7.26
N ASP A 218 -21.23 0.34 -6.32
CA ASP A 218 -20.29 -0.58 -5.69
C ASP A 218 -21.05 -1.75 -5.04
N PRO A 219 -20.63 -3.02 -5.27
CA PRO A 219 -21.30 -4.18 -4.68
C PRO A 219 -21.42 -4.11 -3.15
N THR A 220 -20.50 -3.44 -2.46
CA THR A 220 -20.57 -3.23 -1.01
C THR A 220 -21.58 -2.17 -0.60
N CYS A 221 -21.84 -1.15 -1.42
CA CYS A 221 -22.98 -0.26 -1.19
C CYS A 221 -24.29 -1.05 -1.33
N LEU A 222 -24.44 -1.83 -2.41
CA LEU A 222 -25.62 -2.66 -2.66
C LEU A 222 -25.89 -3.70 -1.57
N ARG A 223 -24.84 -4.14 -0.86
CA ARG A 223 -24.95 -5.03 0.31
C ARG A 223 -25.38 -4.33 1.59
N ARG A 224 -25.12 -3.03 1.72
CA ARG A 224 -25.36 -2.22 2.93
C ARG A 224 -26.63 -1.37 2.83
N ARG A 225 -27.07 -1.04 1.62
CA ARG A 225 -28.13 -0.08 1.32
C ARG A 225 -28.95 -0.52 0.12
N SER A 226 -30.08 0.15 -0.10
CA SER A 226 -30.88 -0.07 -1.31
C SER A 226 -30.18 0.55 -2.52
N ALA A 227 -30.37 -0.05 -3.70
CA ALA A 227 -29.84 0.45 -4.97
C ALA A 227 -30.23 1.92 -5.24
N ALA A 228 -31.39 2.38 -4.75
CA ALA A 228 -31.87 3.76 -4.89
C ALA A 228 -31.00 4.81 -4.18
N THR A 229 -30.13 4.40 -3.27
CA THR A 229 -29.26 5.29 -2.47
C THR A 229 -27.78 5.13 -2.80
N CYS A 230 -27.42 4.14 -3.62
CA CYS A 230 -26.06 3.96 -4.08
C CYS A 230 -25.80 4.81 -5.32
N LYS A 231 -24.69 5.53 -5.32
CA LYS A 231 -24.27 6.38 -6.42
C LYS A 231 -23.43 5.56 -7.40
N ILE A 232 -23.45 5.96 -8.67
CA ILE A 232 -22.62 5.33 -9.70
C ILE A 232 -21.32 6.12 -9.80
N ALA A 233 -20.23 5.50 -9.38
CA ALA A 233 -18.89 6.03 -9.49
C ALA A 233 -17.93 4.89 -9.81
N ILE A 234 -16.85 5.19 -10.53
CA ILE A 234 -15.74 4.25 -10.70
C ILE A 234 -15.17 3.89 -9.32
N GLN A 235 -14.67 2.68 -9.17
CA GLN A 235 -14.06 2.15 -7.96
C GLN A 235 -12.80 1.37 -8.37
N THR A 236 -11.77 2.08 -8.84
CA THR A 236 -10.51 1.43 -9.22
C THR A 236 -9.88 0.82 -7.97
N ASN A 237 -9.84 -0.50 -7.91
CA ASN A 237 -9.55 -1.27 -6.70
C ASN A 237 -8.08 -1.69 -6.68
N ASN A 238 -7.56 -2.36 -7.71
CA ASN A 238 -6.16 -2.80 -7.73
C ASN A 238 -5.42 -2.27 -8.95
N VAL A 239 -4.09 -2.18 -8.81
CA VAL A 239 -3.15 -1.92 -9.88
C VAL A 239 -2.04 -2.96 -9.85
N GLU A 240 -1.58 -3.37 -11.03
CA GLU A 240 -0.34 -4.12 -11.18
C GLU A 240 0.43 -3.66 -12.43
N VAL A 241 1.72 -3.97 -12.50
CA VAL A 241 2.59 -3.65 -13.63
C VAL A 241 3.37 -4.88 -14.11
N ASP A 242 3.93 -4.81 -15.31
CA ASP A 242 4.79 -5.87 -15.85
C ASP A 242 6.15 -5.37 -16.37
N ASP A 243 6.96 -6.29 -16.87
CA ASP A 243 8.29 -6.06 -17.45
C ASP A 243 8.25 -5.52 -18.90
N ARG A 244 7.06 -5.33 -19.46
CA ARG A 244 6.84 -4.62 -20.74
C ARG A 244 6.51 -3.14 -20.52
N GLY A 245 6.22 -2.77 -19.27
CA GLY A 245 5.89 -1.41 -18.86
C GLY A 245 4.41 -1.06 -18.98
N TYR A 246 3.54 -2.07 -19.09
CA TYR A 246 2.09 -1.87 -19.02
C TYR A 246 1.63 -1.77 -17.57
N ILE A 247 0.54 -1.02 -17.38
CA ILE A 247 -0.11 -0.82 -16.09
C ILE A 247 -1.54 -1.37 -16.20
N TYR A 248 -1.90 -2.28 -15.32
CA TYR A 248 -3.16 -2.99 -15.31
C TYR A 248 -3.98 -2.52 -14.11
N ILE A 249 -5.13 -1.89 -14.34
CA ILE A 249 -6.03 -1.50 -13.25
C ILE A 249 -7.35 -2.23 -13.37
N VAL A 250 -7.91 -2.64 -12.23
CA VAL A 250 -9.22 -3.29 -12.18
C VAL A 250 -10.19 -2.47 -11.36
N ASP A 251 -11.40 -2.35 -11.86
CA ASP A 251 -12.49 -1.61 -11.25
C ASP A 251 -13.56 -2.57 -10.74
N ARG A 252 -14.06 -2.32 -9.53
CA ARG A 252 -15.08 -3.16 -8.86
C ARG A 252 -16.51 -2.65 -9.02
N ALA A 253 -16.71 -1.57 -9.75
CA ALA A 253 -18.01 -1.02 -10.15
C ALA A 253 -18.39 -1.48 -11.58
N ASP A 254 -17.99 -2.69 -11.95
CA ASP A 254 -18.28 -3.37 -13.23
C ASP A 254 -17.66 -2.72 -14.49
N THR A 255 -16.62 -1.87 -14.41
CA THR A 255 -15.89 -1.41 -15.63
C THR A 255 -14.74 -2.33 -16.08
N GLY A 256 -14.43 -3.36 -15.29
CA GLY A 256 -13.48 -4.42 -15.67
C GLY A 256 -12.00 -4.01 -15.58
N LEU A 257 -11.19 -4.57 -16.48
CA LEU A 257 -9.74 -4.37 -16.57
C LEU A 257 -9.42 -3.28 -17.60
N HIS A 258 -8.57 -2.32 -17.23
CA HIS A 258 -7.96 -1.36 -18.15
C HIS A 258 -6.45 -1.59 -18.22
N ILE A 259 -5.92 -1.62 -19.45
CA ILE A 259 -4.48 -1.68 -19.71
C ILE A 259 -4.04 -0.28 -20.16
N LEU A 260 -3.09 0.29 -19.44
CA LEU A 260 -2.61 1.64 -19.62
C LEU A 260 -1.12 1.63 -19.98
N ASP A 261 -0.70 2.64 -20.71
CA ASP A 261 0.71 2.93 -20.98
C ASP A 261 1.03 4.36 -20.51
N LEU A 262 2.22 4.55 -19.96
CA LEU A 262 2.68 5.87 -19.52
C LEU A 262 3.12 6.68 -20.75
N THR A 263 2.74 7.95 -20.80
CA THR A 263 3.05 8.85 -21.92
C THR A 263 3.67 10.16 -21.43
N GLY A 264 4.21 10.96 -22.37
CA GLY A 264 4.79 12.27 -22.09
C GLY A 264 5.95 12.25 -21.09
N SER A 265 6.09 13.32 -20.32
CA SER A 265 7.17 13.49 -19.33
C SER A 265 7.17 12.43 -18.24
N ALA A 266 5.99 11.87 -17.89
CA ALA A 266 5.91 10.77 -16.93
C ALA A 266 6.62 9.52 -17.46
N ARG A 267 6.45 9.21 -18.76
CA ARG A 267 7.12 8.10 -19.44
C ARG A 267 8.63 8.21 -19.38
N GLU A 268 9.15 9.42 -19.55
CA GLU A 268 10.61 9.71 -19.57
C GLU A 268 11.28 9.41 -18.22
N LEU A 269 10.52 9.35 -17.12
CA LEU A 269 11.04 8.98 -15.79
C LEU A 269 11.21 7.47 -15.61
N ALA A 270 10.54 6.65 -16.42
CA ALA A 270 10.59 5.19 -16.34
C ALA A 270 11.75 4.61 -17.17
N SER A 271 12.22 3.43 -16.79
CA SER A 271 13.34 2.75 -17.46
C SER A 271 12.83 1.70 -18.45
N TYR A 272 12.14 2.14 -19.51
CA TYR A 272 11.69 1.22 -20.55
C TYR A 272 12.88 0.54 -21.24
N PRO A 273 12.79 -0.76 -21.55
CA PRO A 273 13.80 -1.44 -22.35
C PRO A 273 13.92 -0.76 -23.72
N GLN A 274 15.15 -0.61 -24.21
CA GLN A 274 15.38 -0.15 -25.58
C GLN A 274 14.80 -1.19 -26.55
N LYS A 275 14.03 -0.72 -27.54
CA LYS A 275 13.48 -1.56 -28.60
C LYS A 275 14.56 -2.02 -29.56
#